data_AF-A0A6N2K3D4-F1
#
_entry.id   AF-A0A6N2K3D4-F1
#
_cell.length_a   1.000
_cell.length_b   1.000
_cell.length_c   1.000
_cell.angle_alpha   90.00
_cell.angle_beta   90.00
_cell.angle_gamma   90.00
#
_symmetry.space_group_name_H-M   'P 1'
#
loop_
_entity.id
_entity.type
_entity.pdbx_description
1 polymer ?
#
loop_
_entity_poly.entity_id
_entity_poly.type
_entity_poly.pdbx_seq_one_letter_code
_entity_poly.pdbx_strand_id
1 'polypeptide(L)'
;MGAGEKMPKRKTDRAYVLDKTKHLARLHMDEAGKVVLKRGEGKLEKQFRMNCIGCGLFVFYRAEEDLELASFIYVVDGALSTVAAETNPQDAPVPPCISQVGGLVQVAIEVEDRAQKSAITRVNADDVRVTVAAPAARGEANNELLEFVGKVLGLRLNQMTLQRGWNNKSKLLVVEDLSARQVYEKLMEAVQP
;
A
#
# COMPACT_ATOMS: atom_id res chain seq x y z
N MET A 1 6.32 0.40 -9.83
CA MET A 1 6.84 1.66 -10.44
C MET A 1 8.01 1.30 -11.34
N GLY A 2 7.96 1.65 -12.63
CA GLY A 2 9.03 1.37 -13.59
C GLY A 2 10.25 2.25 -13.36
N ALA A 3 11.44 1.68 -13.57
CA ALA A 3 12.70 2.40 -13.53
C ALA A 3 12.75 3.48 -14.62
N GLY A 4 12.92 4.76 -14.28
CA GLY A 4 13.17 5.78 -15.30
C GLY A 4 13.21 7.24 -14.84
N GLU A 5 12.30 7.69 -13.98
CA GLU A 5 12.23 9.12 -13.62
C GLU A 5 12.69 9.37 -12.18
N LYS A 6 13.89 9.96 -12.03
CA LYS A 6 14.40 10.36 -10.73
C LYS A 6 13.58 11.57 -10.25
N MET A 7 12.72 11.35 -9.27
CA MET A 7 11.80 12.35 -8.74
C MET A 7 12.58 13.62 -8.28
N PRO A 8 12.18 14.82 -8.74
CA PRO A 8 12.93 16.05 -8.45
C PRO A 8 12.96 16.35 -6.95
N LYS A 9 14.06 16.94 -6.47
CA LYS A 9 14.22 17.35 -5.07
C LYS A 9 14.27 18.87 -4.94
N ARG A 10 13.66 19.39 -3.88
CA ARG A 10 13.81 20.80 -3.49
C ARG A 10 15.22 21.08 -2.98
N LYS A 11 15.75 22.27 -3.28
CA LYS A 11 17.04 22.73 -2.75
C LYS A 11 16.99 23.11 -1.25
N THR A 12 15.81 23.52 -0.77
CA THR A 12 15.62 24.12 0.57
C THR A 12 15.69 23.11 1.71
N ASP A 13 15.19 21.90 1.48
CA ASP A 13 15.05 20.85 2.49
C ASP A 13 15.16 19.44 1.91
N ARG A 14 15.58 19.32 0.65
CA ARG A 14 15.78 18.05 -0.06
C ARG A 14 14.52 17.19 -0.20
N ALA A 15 13.34 17.74 0.10
CA ALA A 15 12.08 17.05 -0.08
C ALA A 15 11.88 16.67 -1.54
N TYR A 16 11.38 15.46 -1.80
CA TYR A 16 10.98 15.04 -3.13
C TYR A 16 9.69 15.75 -3.53
N VAL A 17 9.59 16.16 -4.80
CA VAL A 17 8.43 16.85 -5.34
C VAL A 17 7.61 15.85 -6.14
N LEU A 18 6.39 15.59 -5.67
CA LEU A 18 5.39 14.77 -6.34
C LEU A 18 4.33 15.69 -6.97
N ASP A 19 4.12 15.54 -8.28
CA ASP A 19 3.09 16.26 -9.03
C ASP A 19 1.81 15.41 -9.08
N LYS A 20 0.75 15.86 -8.39
CA LYS A 20 -0.54 15.15 -8.34
C LYS A 20 -1.25 15.11 -9.70
N THR A 21 -0.90 15.99 -10.64
CA THR A 21 -1.49 15.97 -11.99
C THR A 21 -0.94 14.85 -12.85
N LYS A 22 0.28 14.38 -12.53
CA LYS A 22 0.97 13.31 -13.27
C LYS A 22 0.82 11.94 -12.60
N HIS A 23 0.61 11.92 -11.29
CA HIS A 23 0.58 10.68 -10.51
C HIS A 23 -0.67 10.60 -9.66
N LEU A 24 -1.44 9.53 -9.83
CA LEU A 24 -2.55 9.21 -8.94
C LEU A 24 -1.98 8.82 -7.57
N ALA A 25 -2.32 9.56 -6.53
CA ALA A 25 -1.89 9.27 -5.16
C ALA A 25 -3.11 9.04 -4.27
N ARG A 26 -3.26 7.82 -3.74
CA ARG A 26 -4.14 7.55 -2.60
C ARG A 26 -3.33 7.73 -1.32
N LEU A 27 -3.58 8.82 -0.61
CA LEU A 27 -2.82 9.19 0.59
C LEU A 27 -3.61 8.77 1.82
N HIS A 28 -3.13 7.77 2.53
CA HIS A 28 -3.70 7.32 3.80
C HIS A 28 -2.91 7.94 4.96
N MET A 29 -3.23 9.19 5.29
CA MET A 29 -2.41 10.07 6.12
C MET A 29 -3.27 10.98 7.01
N ASP A 30 -2.76 11.34 8.19
CA ASP A 30 -3.40 12.26 9.13
C ASP A 30 -2.87 13.69 8.98
N GLU A 31 -3.74 14.68 9.21
CA GLU A 31 -3.31 16.08 9.28
C GLU A 31 -2.46 16.33 10.53
N ALA A 32 -1.26 16.88 10.33
CA ALA A 32 -0.30 17.20 11.39
C ALA A 32 -0.16 18.72 11.63
N GLY A 33 -1.17 19.48 11.19
CA GLY A 33 -1.27 20.92 11.40
C GLY A 33 -0.44 21.78 10.45
N LYS A 34 -0.43 23.09 10.75
CA LYS A 34 0.15 24.15 9.93
C LYS A 34 1.37 24.76 10.59
N VAL A 35 2.46 24.86 9.84
CA VAL A 35 3.73 25.45 10.27
C VAL A 35 4.15 26.55 9.28
N VAL A 36 4.73 27.64 9.78
CA VAL A 36 5.30 28.71 8.94
C VAL A 36 6.80 28.78 9.17
N LEU A 37 7.58 28.57 8.12
CA LEU A 37 9.05 28.61 8.16
C LEU A 37 9.59 29.90 7.56
N LYS A 38 10.66 30.44 8.15
CA LYS A 38 11.42 31.56 7.57
C LYS A 38 12.49 31.02 6.61
N ARG A 39 12.44 31.42 5.33
CA ARG A 39 13.32 30.94 4.25
C ARG A 39 14.24 32.05 3.73
N GLY A 40 14.95 32.69 4.66
CA GLY A 40 15.79 33.86 4.38
C GLY A 40 15.06 35.17 4.65
N GLU A 41 15.66 36.27 4.20
CA GLU A 41 15.18 37.62 4.52
C GLU A 41 13.83 37.90 3.84
N GLY A 42 12.80 38.24 4.63
CA GLY A 42 11.44 38.52 4.17
C GLY A 42 10.63 37.35 3.60
N LYS A 43 11.21 36.15 3.46
CA LYS A 43 10.54 35.00 2.83
C LYS A 43 9.97 34.06 3.89
N LEU A 44 8.66 33.81 3.80
CA LEU A 44 7.94 32.85 4.64
C LEU A 44 7.37 31.72 3.77
N GLU A 45 7.43 30.49 4.27
CA GLU A 45 6.86 29.30 3.64
C GLU A 45 5.84 28.68 4.59
N LYS A 46 4.59 28.56 4.14
CA LYS A 46 3.55 27.81 4.87
C LYS A 46 3.66 26.33 4.50
N GLN A 47 3.55 25.48 5.51
CA GLN A 47 3.54 24.03 5.37
C GLN A 47 2.31 23.49 6.09
N PHE A 48 1.43 22.82 5.37
CA PHE A 48 0.40 21.97 5.97
C PHE A 48 0.96 20.55 5.96
N ARG A 49 1.25 20.02 7.15
CA ARG A 49 2.01 18.79 7.34
C ARG A 49 1.09 17.60 7.44
N MET A 50 1.56 16.44 6.98
CA MET A 50 0.83 15.18 7.00
C MET A 50 1.69 14.08 7.65
N ASN A 51 1.08 13.33 8.57
CA ASN A 51 1.71 12.23 9.27
C ASN A 51 1.17 10.88 8.78
N CYS A 52 2.01 9.85 8.89
CA CYS A 52 1.57 8.48 8.66
C CYS A 52 0.58 8.08 9.76
N ILE A 53 -0.60 7.58 9.38
CA ILE A 53 -1.64 7.12 10.33
C ILE A 53 -1.11 6.00 11.23
N GLY A 54 -0.22 5.16 10.71
CA GLY A 54 0.29 3.99 11.44
C GLY A 54 1.28 4.35 12.55
N CYS A 55 2.25 5.23 12.27
CA CYS A 55 3.38 5.48 13.18
C CYS A 55 3.55 6.95 13.59
N GLY A 56 2.70 7.85 13.11
CA GLY A 56 2.78 9.29 13.40
C GLY A 56 3.97 10.01 12.76
N LEU A 57 4.75 9.34 11.92
CA LEU A 57 5.92 9.94 11.26
C LEU A 57 5.49 11.07 10.32
N PHE A 58 6.18 12.20 10.35
CA PHE A 58 5.99 13.30 9.40
C PHE A 58 6.53 12.92 8.02
N VAL A 59 5.64 12.62 7.08
CA VAL A 59 6.01 12.06 5.77
C VAL A 59 6.07 13.11 4.68
N PHE A 60 5.11 14.03 4.64
CA PHE A 60 5.08 15.07 3.60
C PHE A 60 4.34 16.31 4.05
N TYR A 61 4.51 17.39 3.30
CA TYR A 61 3.73 18.60 3.46
C TYR A 61 3.31 19.18 2.11
N ARG A 62 2.42 20.16 2.16
CA ARG A 62 1.86 20.89 1.01
C ARG A 62 1.84 22.39 1.32
N ALA A 63 1.81 23.20 0.26
CA ALA A 63 1.75 24.66 0.37
C ALA A 63 0.32 25.18 0.59
N GLU A 64 -0.69 24.42 0.14
CA GLU A 64 -2.11 24.74 0.22
C GLU A 64 -2.82 23.91 1.31
N GLU A 65 -3.86 24.49 1.91
CA GLU A 65 -4.65 23.87 2.99
C GLU A 65 -5.65 22.82 2.50
N ASP A 66 -6.06 22.88 1.24
CA ASP A 66 -6.96 21.89 0.62
C ASP A 66 -6.14 20.86 -0.19
N LEU A 67 -6.40 19.57 0.05
CA LEU A 67 -5.57 18.49 -0.49
C LEU A 67 -5.83 18.35 -1.99
N GLU A 68 -7.06 18.61 -2.41
CA GLU A 68 -7.45 18.56 -3.81
C GLU A 68 -6.87 19.73 -4.60
N LEU A 69 -6.77 20.92 -3.99
CA LEU A 69 -6.17 22.09 -4.62
C LEU A 69 -4.64 22.04 -4.68
N ALA A 70 -3.99 21.29 -3.79
CA ALA A 70 -2.53 21.20 -3.74
C ALA A 70 -1.96 20.41 -4.93
N SER A 71 -1.53 21.09 -6.01
CA SER A 71 -0.96 20.40 -7.19
C SER A 71 0.35 19.66 -6.90
N PHE A 72 1.10 20.10 -5.89
CA PHE A 72 2.37 19.51 -5.50
C PHE A 72 2.35 19.02 -4.05
N ILE A 73 2.96 17.85 -3.85
CA ILE A 73 3.25 17.27 -2.54
C ILE A 73 4.76 17.20 -2.36
N TYR A 74 5.23 17.60 -1.18
CA TYR A 74 6.65 17.61 -0.84
C TYR A 74 6.94 16.52 0.20
N VAL A 75 7.43 15.38 -0.27
CA VAL A 75 7.76 14.23 0.57
C VAL A 75 9.10 14.46 1.25
N VAL A 76 9.11 14.40 2.58
CA VAL A 76 10.27 14.69 3.43
C VAL A 76 11.43 13.75 3.07
N ASP A 77 12.66 14.27 3.04
CA ASP A 77 13.85 13.45 2.76
C ASP A 77 13.99 12.37 3.84
N GLY A 78 14.10 11.10 3.42
CA GLY A 78 14.13 9.94 4.33
C GLY A 78 12.76 9.40 4.75
N ALA A 79 11.64 10.03 4.38
CA ALA A 79 10.31 9.48 4.67
C ALA A 79 9.90 8.32 3.73
N LEU A 80 10.63 8.11 2.64
CA LEU A 80 10.47 6.98 1.74
C LEU A 80 11.63 6.00 1.91
N SER A 81 11.31 4.72 2.02
CA SER A 81 12.28 3.63 2.03
C SER A 81 11.95 2.63 0.92
N THR A 82 12.97 2.12 0.23
CA THR A 82 12.84 1.04 -0.75
C THR A 82 12.73 -0.34 -0.09
N VAL A 83 13.11 -0.42 1.18
CA VAL A 83 12.90 -1.58 2.04
C VAL A 83 11.71 -1.28 2.95
N ALA A 84 10.71 -2.18 2.97
CA ALA A 84 9.78 -2.22 4.09
C ALA A 84 10.63 -2.25 5.36
N ALA A 85 10.35 -1.36 6.30
CA ALA A 85 11.17 -1.24 7.49
C ALA A 85 11.36 -2.65 8.09
N GLU A 86 12.57 -2.97 8.54
CA GLU A 86 12.85 -4.16 9.37
C GLU A 86 12.22 -3.98 10.77
N THR A 87 10.99 -3.50 10.80
CA THR A 87 10.14 -3.45 11.97
C THR A 87 9.58 -4.85 12.16
N ASN A 88 9.56 -5.31 13.41
CA ASN A 88 8.82 -6.50 13.80
C ASN A 88 7.41 -6.45 13.18
N PRO A 89 6.91 -7.50 12.49
CA PRO A 89 5.60 -7.47 11.82
C PRO A 89 4.44 -7.05 12.73
N GLN A 90 4.60 -7.25 14.04
CA GLN A 90 3.67 -6.82 15.09
C GLN A 90 3.59 -5.29 15.23
N ASP A 91 4.69 -4.57 15.01
CA ASP A 91 4.78 -3.10 15.12
C ASP A 91 4.49 -2.38 13.80
N ALA A 92 4.58 -3.10 12.67
CA ALA A 92 4.23 -2.54 11.36
C ALA A 92 2.71 -2.29 11.27
N PRO A 93 2.25 -1.17 10.69
CA PRO A 93 0.82 -0.99 10.43
C PRO A 93 0.33 -1.99 9.37
N VAL A 94 -0.92 -2.44 9.50
CA VAL A 94 -1.57 -3.25 8.46
C VAL A 94 -1.66 -2.42 7.18
N PRO A 95 -1.19 -2.92 6.02
CA PRO A 95 -1.21 -2.17 4.78
C PRO A 95 -2.65 -1.94 4.31
N PRO A 96 -2.95 -0.79 3.65
CA PRO A 96 -4.32 -0.42 3.27
C PRO A 96 -4.95 -1.36 2.24
N CYS A 97 -4.16 -2.16 1.51
CA CYS A 97 -4.66 -3.23 0.66
C CYS A 97 -5.34 -4.36 1.44
N ILE A 98 -5.16 -4.43 2.77
CA ILE A 98 -5.83 -5.33 3.71
C ILE A 98 -6.68 -4.45 4.64
N SER A 99 -7.98 -4.37 4.39
CA SER A 99 -8.87 -3.45 5.10
C SER A 99 -10.08 -4.17 5.68
N GLN A 100 -10.60 -3.68 6.80
CA GLN A 100 -11.82 -4.20 7.41
C GLN A 100 -13.03 -3.35 7.00
N VAL A 101 -14.01 -3.98 6.35
CA VAL A 101 -15.20 -3.32 5.81
C VAL A 101 -16.43 -4.14 6.19
N GLY A 102 -17.33 -3.56 6.98
CA GLY A 102 -18.59 -4.22 7.34
C GLY A 102 -18.41 -5.54 8.11
N GLY A 103 -17.37 -5.64 8.95
CA GLY A 103 -17.03 -6.85 9.71
C GLY A 103 -16.20 -7.87 8.93
N LEU A 104 -16.12 -7.76 7.60
CA LEU A 104 -15.31 -8.61 6.74
C LEU A 104 -13.95 -8.00 6.45
N VAL A 105 -12.95 -8.82 6.10
CA VAL A 105 -11.66 -8.32 5.61
C VAL A 105 -11.63 -8.39 4.09
N GLN A 106 -11.19 -7.31 3.46
CA GLN A 106 -10.95 -7.22 2.03
C GLN A 106 -9.45 -7.12 1.75
N VAL A 107 -8.95 -7.98 0.86
CA VAL A 107 -7.55 -8.03 0.44
C VAL A 107 -7.46 -7.80 -1.07
N ALA A 108 -6.75 -6.76 -1.48
CA ALA A 108 -6.40 -6.56 -2.89
C ALA A 108 -5.25 -7.50 -3.25
N ILE A 109 -5.50 -8.40 -4.22
CA ILE A 109 -4.53 -9.41 -4.65
C ILE A 109 -4.15 -9.15 -6.10
N GLU A 110 -2.85 -9.14 -6.40
CA GLU A 110 -2.32 -9.20 -7.76
C GLU A 110 -1.88 -10.64 -8.07
N VAL A 111 -2.45 -11.23 -9.12
CA VAL A 111 -2.21 -12.63 -9.49
C VAL A 111 -1.31 -12.72 -10.72
N GLU A 112 -0.26 -13.53 -10.62
CA GLU A 112 0.58 -13.96 -11.74
C GLU A 112 0.38 -15.46 -11.99
N ASP A 113 -0.14 -15.81 -13.18
CA ASP A 113 -0.43 -17.19 -13.55
C ASP A 113 0.77 -17.88 -14.22
N ARG A 114 0.70 -19.22 -14.37
CA ARG A 114 1.75 -20.05 -14.99
C ARG A 114 3.11 -19.96 -14.31
N ALA A 115 3.14 -19.77 -12.99
CA ALA A 115 4.37 -19.85 -12.21
C ALA A 115 4.79 -21.31 -11.96
N GLN A 116 6.01 -21.52 -11.47
CA GLN A 116 6.48 -22.86 -11.09
C GLN A 116 5.75 -23.41 -9.86
N LYS A 117 5.34 -22.54 -8.94
CA LYS A 117 4.61 -22.87 -7.72
C LYS A 117 3.70 -21.72 -7.30
N SER A 118 2.66 -22.06 -6.55
CA SER A 118 1.87 -21.07 -5.82
C SER A 118 2.67 -20.49 -4.65
N ALA A 119 2.77 -19.16 -4.56
CA ALA A 119 3.53 -18.47 -3.52
C ALA A 119 3.04 -17.03 -3.31
N ILE A 120 3.12 -16.53 -2.08
CA ILE A 120 3.01 -15.10 -1.80
C ILE A 120 4.41 -14.51 -2.02
N THR A 121 4.57 -13.70 -3.06
CA THR A 121 5.88 -13.15 -3.42
C THR A 121 6.12 -11.76 -2.86
N ARG A 122 5.05 -11.02 -2.54
CA ARG A 122 5.14 -9.66 -2.01
C ARG A 122 3.87 -9.24 -1.28
N VAL A 123 4.03 -8.57 -0.15
CA VAL A 123 2.96 -7.82 0.53
C VAL A 123 3.41 -6.36 0.61
N ASN A 124 2.61 -5.45 0.08
CA ASN A 124 2.90 -4.02 0.12
C ASN A 124 1.61 -3.20 0.30
N ALA A 125 1.69 -1.88 0.27
CA ALA A 125 0.53 -1.01 0.50
C ALA A 125 -0.56 -1.12 -0.57
N ASP A 126 -0.22 -1.44 -1.82
CA ASP A 126 -1.15 -1.47 -2.95
C ASP A 126 -1.82 -2.84 -3.12
N ASP A 127 -1.04 -3.92 -2.97
CA ASP A 127 -1.50 -5.29 -3.21
C ASP A 127 -0.70 -6.35 -2.43
N VAL A 128 -1.32 -7.53 -2.34
CA VAL A 128 -0.66 -8.81 -2.04
C VAL A 128 -0.42 -9.53 -3.37
N ARG A 129 0.83 -9.67 -3.78
CA ARG A 129 1.18 -10.39 -4.99
C ARG A 129 1.27 -11.89 -4.72
N VAL A 130 0.53 -12.66 -5.52
CA VAL A 130 0.48 -14.11 -5.45
C VAL A 130 0.77 -14.69 -6.82
N THR A 131 1.72 -15.59 -6.90
CA THR A 131 1.92 -16.44 -8.08
C THR A 131 1.07 -17.69 -7.95
N VAL A 132 0.53 -18.20 -9.05
CA VAL A 132 -0.18 -19.49 -9.12
C VAL A 132 0.33 -20.30 -10.30
N ALA A 133 0.35 -21.64 -10.15
CA ALA A 133 0.82 -22.52 -11.21
C ALA A 133 -0.23 -22.67 -12.32
N ALA A 134 -1.51 -22.76 -11.94
CA ALA A 134 -2.62 -22.85 -12.89
C ALA A 134 -2.67 -21.63 -13.84
N PRO A 135 -3.06 -21.86 -15.11
CA PRO A 135 -3.29 -20.78 -16.07
C PRO A 135 -4.57 -19.99 -15.73
N ALA A 136 -4.66 -18.74 -16.18
CA ALA A 136 -5.89 -17.94 -16.09
C ALA A 136 -7.05 -18.44 -16.98
N ALA A 137 -6.88 -19.58 -17.66
CA ALA A 137 -7.91 -20.20 -18.48
C ALA A 137 -9.02 -20.77 -17.60
N ARG A 138 -10.29 -20.56 -18.02
CA ARG A 138 -11.49 -21.21 -17.43
C ARG A 138 -11.63 -21.11 -15.90
N GLY A 139 -11.00 -20.11 -15.27
CA GLY A 139 -11.06 -19.91 -13.82
C GLY A 139 -10.12 -20.79 -12.99
N GLU A 140 -9.23 -21.57 -13.62
CA GLU A 140 -8.31 -22.48 -12.91
C GLU A 140 -7.40 -21.73 -11.93
N ALA A 141 -6.80 -20.61 -12.38
CA ALA A 141 -6.01 -19.72 -11.50
C ALA A 141 -6.80 -19.18 -10.29
N ASN A 142 -8.10 -18.92 -10.42
CA ASN A 142 -8.91 -18.42 -9.30
C ASN A 142 -9.15 -19.52 -8.26
N ASN A 143 -9.39 -20.75 -8.71
CA ASN A 143 -9.59 -21.90 -7.84
C ASN A 143 -8.30 -22.23 -7.07
N GLU A 144 -7.17 -22.31 -7.77
CA GLU A 144 -5.87 -22.55 -7.12
C GLU A 144 -5.53 -21.42 -6.14
N LEU A 145 -5.80 -20.16 -6.50
CA LEU A 145 -5.59 -19.03 -5.60
C LEU A 145 -6.38 -19.18 -4.29
N LEU A 146 -7.68 -19.50 -4.37
CA LEU A 146 -8.52 -19.69 -3.18
C LEU A 146 -8.04 -20.86 -2.33
N GLU A 147 -7.66 -21.98 -2.94
CA GLU A 147 -7.13 -23.13 -2.22
C GLU A 147 -5.79 -22.81 -1.53
N PHE A 148 -4.89 -22.14 -2.24
CA PHE A 148 -3.58 -21.76 -1.71
C PHE A 148 -3.70 -20.75 -0.57
N VAL A 149 -4.45 -19.65 -0.76
CA VAL A 149 -4.63 -18.63 0.27
C VAL A 149 -5.44 -19.18 1.45
N GLY A 150 -6.40 -20.08 1.22
CA GLY A 150 -7.12 -20.78 2.29
C GLY A 150 -6.17 -21.57 3.19
N LYS A 151 -5.20 -22.29 2.60
CA LYS A 151 -4.16 -22.99 3.37
C LYS A 151 -3.29 -22.03 4.17
N VAL A 152 -2.88 -20.90 3.58
CA VAL A 152 -2.08 -19.89 4.27
C VAL A 152 -2.85 -19.27 5.45
N LEU A 153 -4.11 -18.91 5.24
CA LEU A 153 -4.93 -18.26 6.26
C LEU A 153 -5.46 -19.24 7.32
N GLY A 154 -5.51 -20.55 7.00
CA GLY A 154 -6.15 -21.56 7.82
C GLY A 154 -7.68 -21.52 7.71
N LEU A 155 -8.20 -21.12 6.55
CA LEU A 155 -9.61 -20.92 6.27
C LEU A 155 -10.14 -21.94 5.27
N ARG A 156 -11.44 -22.23 5.39
CA ARG A 156 -12.18 -23.04 4.42
C ARG A 156 -12.59 -22.18 3.23
N LEU A 157 -12.82 -22.82 2.08
CA LEU A 157 -13.24 -22.13 0.86
C LEU A 157 -14.54 -21.32 1.03
N ASN A 158 -15.47 -21.75 1.89
CA ASN A 158 -16.72 -21.04 2.15
C ASN A 158 -16.56 -19.78 3.02
N GLN A 159 -15.41 -19.59 3.67
CA GLN A 159 -15.08 -18.38 4.45
C GLN A 159 -14.36 -17.33 3.60
N MET A 160 -14.27 -17.56 2.28
CA MET A 160 -13.55 -16.72 1.36
C MET A 160 -14.33 -16.56 0.06
N THR A 161 -14.37 -15.35 -0.47
CA THR A 161 -14.96 -15.06 -1.77
C THR A 161 -14.01 -14.25 -2.62
N LEU A 162 -13.79 -14.67 -3.86
CA LEU A 162 -12.97 -13.93 -4.82
C LEU A 162 -13.86 -13.07 -5.72
N GLN A 163 -13.69 -11.76 -5.65
CA GLN A 163 -14.36 -10.79 -6.52
C GLN A 163 -13.39 -10.25 -7.59
N ARG A 164 -13.95 -9.70 -8.66
CA ARG A 164 -13.17 -9.03 -9.71
C ARG A 164 -12.56 -7.74 -9.17
N GLY A 165 -11.27 -7.53 -9.39
CA GLY A 165 -10.61 -6.25 -9.12
C GLY A 165 -10.64 -5.31 -10.33
N TRP A 166 -9.74 -4.32 -10.33
CA TRP A 166 -9.70 -3.26 -11.36
C TRP A 166 -9.30 -3.75 -12.76
N ASN A 167 -8.56 -4.86 -12.86
CA ASN A 167 -8.16 -5.47 -14.12
C ASN A 167 -8.17 -7.02 -14.00
N ASN A 168 -7.72 -7.73 -15.03
CA ASN A 168 -7.80 -9.20 -15.05
C ASN A 168 -6.87 -9.89 -14.03
N LYS A 169 -5.73 -9.26 -13.70
CA LYS A 169 -4.75 -9.75 -12.72
C LYS A 169 -5.09 -9.32 -11.29
N SER A 170 -5.84 -8.24 -11.13
CA SER A 170 -6.29 -7.77 -9.82
C SER A 170 -7.56 -8.48 -9.37
N LYS A 171 -7.55 -9.04 -8.16
CA LYS A 171 -8.69 -9.66 -7.49
C LYS A 171 -8.94 -8.96 -6.15
N LEU A 172 -10.17 -9.02 -5.68
CA LEU A 172 -10.53 -8.60 -4.32
C LEU A 172 -10.98 -9.84 -3.56
N LEU A 173 -10.15 -10.31 -2.63
CA LEU A 173 -10.48 -11.43 -1.76
C LEU A 173 -11.22 -10.90 -0.53
N VAL A 174 -12.42 -11.40 -0.31
CA VAL A 174 -13.20 -11.16 0.89
C VAL A 174 -13.02 -12.34 1.83
N VAL A 175 -12.70 -12.06 3.09
CA VAL A 175 -12.35 -13.02 4.14
C VAL A 175 -13.26 -12.83 5.36
N GLU A 176 -13.79 -13.94 5.86
CA GLU A 176 -14.57 -14.04 7.09
C GLU A 176 -13.71 -14.52 8.28
N ASP A 177 -14.19 -14.30 9.50
CA ASP A 177 -13.66 -14.85 10.77
C ASP A 177 -12.22 -14.47 11.15
N LEU A 178 -11.54 -13.63 10.37
CA LEU A 178 -10.23 -13.05 10.72
C LEU A 178 -10.29 -11.53 10.73
N SER A 179 -9.52 -10.91 11.63
CA SER A 179 -9.23 -9.48 11.59
C SER A 179 -8.19 -9.14 10.53
N ALA A 180 -8.16 -7.87 10.08
CA ALA A 180 -7.18 -7.40 9.10
C ALA A 180 -5.73 -7.62 9.56
N ARG A 181 -5.46 -7.48 10.87
CA ARG A 181 -4.16 -7.76 11.49
C ARG A 181 -3.77 -9.23 11.37
N GLN A 182 -4.66 -10.15 11.72
CA GLN A 182 -4.39 -11.60 11.64
C GLN A 182 -4.16 -12.06 10.20
N VAL A 183 -4.92 -11.51 9.25
CA VAL A 183 -4.69 -11.77 7.82
C VAL A 183 -3.30 -11.29 7.41
N TYR A 184 -2.93 -10.06 7.77
CA TYR A 184 -1.62 -9.50 7.45
C TYR A 184 -0.47 -10.34 8.02
N GLU A 185 -0.53 -10.72 9.30
CA GLU A 185 0.51 -11.54 9.95
C GLU A 185 0.70 -12.87 9.23
N LYS A 186 -0.38 -13.60 8.96
CA LYS A 186 -0.32 -14.90 8.26
C LYS A 186 0.22 -14.77 6.83
N LEU A 187 -0.15 -13.72 6.11
CA LEU A 187 0.38 -13.47 4.77
C LEU A 187 1.87 -13.13 4.81
N MET A 188 2.31 -12.33 5.78
CA MET A 188 3.71 -11.96 5.97
C MET A 188 4.58 -13.16 6.33
N GLU A 189 4.11 -14.05 7.21
CA GLU A 189 4.80 -15.30 7.58
C GLU A 189 4.99 -16.24 6.38
N ALA A 190 4.07 -16.20 5.41
CA ALA A 190 4.07 -17.06 4.23
C ALA A 190 4.79 -16.44 3.01
N VAL A 191 5.37 -15.23 3.13
CA VAL A 191 6.11 -14.60 2.03
C VAL A 191 7.33 -15.45 1.67
N GLN A 192 7.41 -15.85 0.40
CA GLN A 192 8.55 -16.52 -0.19
C GLN A 192 9.00 -15.73 -1.42
N PRO A 193 10.24 -15.20 -1.44
CA PRO A 193 10.75 -14.49 -2.60
C PRO A 193 10.87 -15.39 -3.84
#